data_AF-A0A4Y6UCH8-F1
#
_entry.id   AF-A0A4Y6UCH8-F1
#
_cell.length_a   1.000
_cell.length_b   1.000
_cell.length_c   1.000
_cell.angle_alpha   90.00
_cell.angle_beta   90.00
_cell.angle_gamma   90.00
#
_symmetry.space_group_name_H-M   'P 1'
#
loop_
_entity.id
_entity.type
_entity.pdbx_description
1 polymer ?
#
loop_
_entity_poly.entity_id
_entity_poly.type
_entity_poly.pdbx_seq_one_letter_code
_entity_poly.pdbx_strand_id
1 'polypeptide(L)'
;MGGDAPQGTATSKAATGPAATGGIAADRLRSLIERVERLEEERKALSDDIKDIFAEAKSAGFDVKVMKQLIRMRKQEPAEIEEQETLLDLYRRALGM
;
A
#
# COMPACT_ATOMS: atom_id res chain seq x y z
N MET A 1 50.03 -28.75 57.42
CA MET A 1 50.17 -29.77 56.35
C MET A 1 48.93 -29.69 55.49
N GLY A 2 49.11 -29.38 54.19
CA GLY A 2 48.10 -29.45 53.09
C GLY A 2 46.94 -28.45 53.22
N GLY A 3 46.67 -27.54 52.29
CA GLY A 3 46.35 -27.84 50.88
C GLY A 3 44.94 -28.43 50.85
N ASP A 4 43.92 -27.87 50.23
CA ASP A 4 43.85 -27.22 48.93
C ASP A 4 42.56 -26.37 48.83
N ALA A 5 42.53 -25.49 47.85
CA ALA A 5 41.56 -24.43 47.63
C ALA A 5 40.18 -24.93 47.09
N PRO A 6 39.17 -24.05 46.94
CA PRO A 6 37.80 -24.42 46.64
C PRO A 6 37.59 -24.66 45.14
N GLN A 7 37.00 -25.79 44.77
CA GLN A 7 36.54 -26.01 43.40
C GLN A 7 35.15 -25.42 43.22
N GLY A 8 35.10 -24.28 42.52
CA GLY A 8 33.88 -23.68 42.04
C GLY A 8 33.18 -24.60 41.05
N THR A 9 31.93 -24.95 41.34
CA THR A 9 31.04 -25.53 40.36
C THR A 9 30.45 -24.40 39.53
N ALA A 10 30.82 -24.45 38.25
CA ALA A 10 30.54 -23.47 37.23
C ALA A 10 29.07 -23.04 37.19
N THR A 11 28.89 -21.72 37.18
CA THR A 11 27.72 -21.05 36.62
C THR A 11 27.36 -21.69 35.28
N SER A 12 26.18 -22.31 35.21
CA SER A 12 25.57 -22.73 33.97
C SER A 12 25.38 -21.50 33.09
N LYS A 13 26.33 -21.30 32.18
CA LYS A 13 26.31 -20.27 31.15
C LYS A 13 25.11 -20.57 30.25
N ALA A 14 24.11 -19.71 30.34
CA ALA A 14 23.00 -19.65 29.40
C ALA A 14 23.55 -19.78 27.97
N ALA A 15 23.17 -20.86 27.30
CA ALA A 15 23.40 -21.02 25.88
C ALA A 15 22.46 -20.09 25.13
N THR A 16 22.88 -18.83 24.94
CA THR A 16 22.36 -17.99 23.86
C THR A 16 23.01 -18.49 22.57
N GLY A 17 22.41 -19.52 21.95
CA GLY A 17 22.72 -19.93 20.59
C GLY A 17 22.42 -18.79 19.60
N PRO A 18 23.11 -18.71 18.46
CA PRO A 18 22.92 -17.63 17.51
C PRO A 18 21.48 -17.67 17.01
N ALA A 19 20.81 -16.52 17.12
CA ALA A 19 19.48 -16.20 16.68
C ALA A 19 18.93 -17.12 15.55
N ALA A 20 18.16 -18.13 15.94
CA ALA A 20 17.27 -18.89 15.05
C ALA A 20 16.11 -18.02 14.50
N THR A 21 16.12 -16.72 14.78
CA THR A 21 15.25 -15.69 14.19
C THR A 21 15.84 -15.05 12.92
N GLY A 22 17.09 -15.32 12.54
CA GLY A 22 17.77 -14.59 11.47
C GLY A 22 17.69 -15.17 10.06
N GLY A 23 17.47 -16.48 9.89
CA GLY A 23 17.52 -17.15 8.58
C GLY A 23 16.16 -17.25 7.88
N ILE A 24 15.29 -18.12 8.39
CA ILE A 24 13.97 -18.40 7.80
C ILE A 24 13.07 -17.15 7.78
N ALA A 25 13.14 -16.33 8.84
CA ALA A 25 12.38 -15.08 8.88
C ALA A 25 12.91 -14.05 7.87
N ALA A 26 14.23 -14.02 7.61
CA ALA A 26 14.82 -13.13 6.63
C ALA A 26 14.51 -13.56 5.18
N ASP A 27 14.53 -14.86 4.88
CA ASP A 27 14.17 -15.37 3.54
C ASP A 27 12.70 -15.13 3.23
N ARG A 28 11.81 -15.36 4.20
CA ARG A 28 10.38 -15.04 4.06
C ARG A 28 10.15 -13.54 3.89
N LEU A 29 10.86 -12.70 4.66
CA LEU A 29 10.77 -11.25 4.54
C LEU A 29 11.26 -10.78 3.16
N ARG A 30 12.39 -11.29 2.68
CA ARG A 30 12.93 -11.00 1.35
C ARG A 30 11.92 -11.36 0.25
N SER A 31 11.35 -12.56 0.30
CA SER A 31 10.32 -12.97 -0.66
C SER A 31 9.08 -12.07 -0.65
N LEU A 32 8.65 -11.58 0.52
CA LEU A 32 7.53 -10.63 0.62
C LEU A 32 7.90 -9.27 0.02
N ILE A 33 9.10 -8.77 0.29
CA ILE A 33 9.60 -7.50 -0.27
C ILE A 33 9.68 -7.56 -1.79
N GLU A 34 10.34 -8.58 -2.34
CA GLU A 34 10.50 -8.75 -3.80
C GLU A 34 9.14 -8.82 -4.52
N ARG A 35 8.16 -9.51 -3.91
CA ARG A 35 6.78 -9.56 -4.46
C ARG A 35 6.09 -8.20 -4.45
N VAL A 36 6.29 -7.40 -3.40
CA VAL A 36 5.73 -6.05 -3.31
C VAL A 36 6.43 -5.11 -4.30
N GLU A 37 7.76 -5.17 -4.41
CA GLU A 37 8.53 -4.35 -5.36
C GLU A 37 8.10 -4.60 -6.80
N ARG A 38 7.89 -5.86 -7.19
CA ARG A 38 7.35 -6.18 -8.52
C ARG A 38 5.96 -5.56 -8.73
N LEU A 39 5.07 -5.64 -7.74
CA LEU A 39 3.73 -5.04 -7.83
C LEU A 39 3.79 -3.50 -7.85
N GLU A 40 4.76 -2.89 -7.17
CA GLU A 40 5.03 -1.45 -7.22
C GLU A 40 5.45 -1.01 -8.64
N GLU A 41 6.34 -1.77 -9.27
CA GLU A 41 6.78 -1.55 -10.65
C GLU A 41 5.63 -1.71 -11.65
N GLU A 42 4.85 -2.79 -11.54
CA GLU A 42 3.65 -2.99 -12.37
C GLU A 42 2.64 -1.84 -12.20
N ARG A 43 2.39 -1.41 -10.96
CA ARG A 43 1.50 -0.28 -10.68
C ARG A 43 2.04 1.02 -11.26
N LYS A 44 3.36 1.24 -11.22
CA LYS A 44 4.01 2.40 -11.81
C LYS A 44 3.81 2.41 -13.33
N ALA A 45 4.08 1.29 -14.01
CA ALA A 45 3.88 1.15 -15.45
C ALA A 45 2.43 1.45 -15.84
N LEU A 46 1.45 0.84 -15.16
CA LEU A 46 0.03 1.12 -15.38
C LEU A 46 -0.33 2.59 -15.13
N SER A 47 0.28 3.21 -14.12
CA SER A 47 0.05 4.63 -13.82
C SER A 47 0.60 5.54 -14.90
N ASP A 48 1.71 5.16 -15.53
CA ASP A 48 2.32 5.91 -16.63
C ASP A 48 1.50 5.73 -17.92
N ASP A 49 1.04 4.52 -18.22
CA ASP A 49 0.09 4.26 -19.34
C ASP A 49 -1.19 5.10 -19.20
N ILE A 50 -1.76 5.19 -17.99
CA ILE A 50 -2.95 6.02 -17.72
C ILE A 50 -2.66 7.51 -17.97
N LYS A 51 -1.46 7.99 -17.64
CA LYS A 51 -1.07 9.39 -17.90
C LYS A 51 -0.97 9.66 -19.39
N ASP A 52 -0.41 8.72 -20.16
CA ASP A 52 -0.28 8.84 -21.60
C ASP A 52 -1.66 8.91 -22.28
N ILE A 53 -2.62 8.09 -21.85
CA ILE A 53 -4.02 8.17 -22.32
C ILE A 53 -4.63 9.55 -22.02
N PHE A 54 -4.41 10.10 -20.83
CA PHE A 54 -4.91 11.45 -20.52
C PHE A 54 -4.20 12.54 -21.32
N ALA A 55 -2.92 12.36 -21.66
CA ALA A 55 -2.17 13.28 -22.51
C ALA A 55 -2.68 13.24 -23.96
N GLU A 56 -2.98 12.05 -24.48
CA GLU A 56 -3.63 11.86 -25.78
C GLU A 56 -5.01 12.52 -25.80
N ALA A 57 -5.84 12.25 -24.79
CA ALA A 57 -7.18 12.85 -24.69
C ALA A 57 -7.11 14.38 -24.65
N LYS A 58 -6.14 14.96 -23.93
CA LYS A 58 -5.91 16.40 -23.91
C LYS A 58 -5.54 16.93 -25.30
N SER A 59 -4.69 16.21 -26.02
CA SER A 59 -4.27 16.57 -27.38
C SER A 59 -5.41 16.48 -28.40
N ALA A 60 -6.35 15.55 -28.17
CA ALA A 60 -7.59 15.42 -28.93
C ALA A 60 -8.68 16.46 -28.54
N GLY A 61 -8.42 17.31 -27.54
CA GLY A 61 -9.32 18.40 -27.13
C GLY A 61 -10.30 18.06 -26.00
N PHE A 62 -10.15 16.91 -25.33
CA PHE A 62 -10.99 16.55 -24.19
C PHE A 62 -10.51 17.21 -22.88
N ASP A 63 -11.45 17.56 -22.00
CA ASP A 63 -11.14 18.02 -20.64
C ASP A 63 -10.84 16.84 -19.72
N VAL A 64 -9.56 16.69 -19.37
CA VAL A 64 -9.05 15.62 -18.49
C VAL A 64 -9.68 15.65 -17.08
N LYS A 65 -10.06 16.83 -16.56
CA LYS A 65 -10.71 16.92 -15.23
C LYS A 65 -12.12 16.32 -15.30
N VAL A 66 -12.88 16.66 -16.34
CA VAL A 66 -14.22 16.10 -16.55
C VAL A 66 -14.15 14.59 -16.77
N MET A 67 -13.16 14.10 -17.55
CA MET A 67 -12.96 12.66 -17.73
C MET A 67 -12.66 11.93 -16.41
N LYS A 68 -11.81 12.50 -15.54
CA LYS A 68 -11.53 11.92 -14.22
C LYS A 68 -12.78 11.88 -13.33
N GLN A 69 -13.62 12.91 -13.39
CA GLN A 69 -14.90 12.93 -12.69
C GLN A 69 -15.83 11.82 -13.21
N LEU A 70 -15.95 11.66 -14.53
CA LEU A 70 -16.73 10.59 -15.15
C LEU A 70 -16.23 9.20 -14.72
N ILE A 71 -14.92 8.96 -14.71
CA ILE A 71 -14.35 7.69 -14.24
C ILE A 71 -14.70 7.45 -12.77
N ARG A 72 -14.67 8.48 -11.93
CA ARG A 72 -15.06 8.37 -10.52
C ARG A 72 -16.54 8.02 -10.37
N MET A 73 -17.42 8.73 -11.07
CA MET A 73 -18.85 8.45 -11.07
C MET A 73 -19.13 7.02 -11.54
N ARG A 74 -18.47 6.55 -12.59
CA ARG A 74 -18.62 5.17 -13.10
C ARG A 74 -18.16 4.06 -12.15
N LYS A 75 -17.43 4.40 -11.07
CA LYS A 75 -17.02 3.45 -10.03
C LYS A 75 -18.00 3.39 -8.85
N GLN A 76 -18.96 4.31 -8.78
CA GLN A 76 -19.97 4.35 -7.73
C GLN A 76 -21.18 3.49 -8.14
N GLU A 77 -21.93 2.99 -7.15
CA GLU A 77 -23.19 2.31 -7.39
C GLU A 77 -24.21 3.28 -8.00
N PRO A 78 -25.00 2.88 -9.01
CA PRO A 78 -25.96 3.78 -9.67
C PRO A 78 -26.91 4.48 -8.70
N ALA A 79 -27.36 3.77 -7.66
CA ALA A 79 -28.26 4.32 -6.64
C ALA A 79 -27.59 5.42 -5.79
N GLU A 80 -26.30 5.28 -5.46
CA GLU A 80 -25.56 6.31 -4.73
C GLU A 80 -25.37 7.58 -5.58
N ILE A 81 -25.20 7.43 -6.89
CA ILE A 81 -25.09 8.56 -7.82
C ILE A 81 -26.42 9.32 -7.87
N GLU A 82 -27.53 8.60 -8.04
CA GLU A 82 -28.87 9.19 -8.16
C GLU A 82 -29.28 9.94 -6.87
N GLU A 83 -28.99 9.36 -5.70
CA GLU A 83 -29.21 10.00 -4.40
C GLU A 83 -28.38 11.29 -4.27
N GLN A 84 -27.08 11.23 -4.61
CA GLN A 84 -26.20 12.39 -4.57
C GLN A 84 -26.64 13.49 -5.53
N GLU A 85 -27.05 13.14 -6.75
CA GLU A 85 -27.56 14.10 -7.74
C GLU A 85 -28.85 14.77 -7.26
N THR A 86 -29.77 14.00 -6.67
CA THR A 86 -31.01 14.54 -6.09
C THR A 86 -30.74 15.52 -4.96
N LEU A 87 -29.83 15.18 -4.04
CA LEU A 87 -29.43 16.06 -2.93
C LEU A 87 -28.71 17.32 -3.44
N LEU A 88 -27.84 17.17 -4.43
CA LEU A 88 -27.10 18.28 -5.03
C LEU A 88 -28.06 19.29 -5.69
N ASP A 89 -29.04 18.78 -6.43
CA ASP A 89 -30.08 19.58 -7.09
C ASP A 89 -30.95 20.32 -6.06
N LEU A 90 -31.35 19.65 -4.98
CA LEU A 90 -32.07 20.30 -3.86
C LEU A 90 -31.25 21.45 -3.25
N TYR A 91 -29.96 21.23 -3.00
CA TYR A 91 -29.09 22.25 -2.41
C TYR A 91 -28.82 23.41 -3.38
N ARG A 92 -28.67 23.15 -4.69
CA ARG A 92 -28.55 24.20 -5.71
C ARG A 92 -29.77 25.09 -5.75
N ARG A 93 -30.98 24.49 -5.78
CA ARG A 93 -32.23 25.25 -5.70
C ARG A 93 -32.33 26.10 -4.44
N ALA A 94 -31.96 25.55 -3.28
CA ALA A 94 -31.96 26.29 -2.02
C ALA A 94 -30.98 27.47 -2.02
N LEU A 95 -29.87 27.37 -2.76
CA LEU A 95 -28.86 28.41 -2.91
C LEU A 95 -29.13 29.35 -4.10
N GLY A 96 -30.15 29.09 -4.92
CA GLY A 96 -30.47 29.88 -6.12
C GLY A 96 -29.44 29.74 -7.26
N MET A 97 -28.76 28.60 -7.34
CA MET A 97 -27.79 28.25 -8.41
C MET A 97 -28.40 27.38 -9.50
#